data_AF-A0A8T3TD30-F1
#
_entry.id   AF-A0A8T3TD30-F1
#
_cell.length_a   1.000
_cell.length_b   1.000
_cell.length_c   1.000
_cell.angle_alpha   90.00
_cell.angle_beta   90.00
_cell.angle_gamma   90.00
#
_symmetry.space_group_name_H-M   'P 1'
#
loop_
_entity.id
_entity.type
_entity.pdbx_description
1 polymer ?
#
loop_
_entity_poly.entity_id
_entity_poly.type
_entity_poly.pdbx_seq_one_letter_code
_entity_poly.pdbx_strand_id
1 'polypeptide(L)'
;MPHIFSFGDLIFFACGGTRLYIQATSDEQWRPSSILYFLVDDLQAARDELIGRGITFKDQPRGIYTDEATGSQEWMTFFEDCEGNTLALMSRVSAPRV
;
A
#
# COMPACT_ATOMS: atom_id res chain seq x y z
N MET A 1 1.46 12.27 -2.37
CA MET A 1 0.11 12.60 -1.86
C MET A 1 0.07 14.07 -1.47
N PRO A 2 -1.00 14.82 -1.79
CA PRO A 2 -1.12 16.22 -1.39
C PRO A 2 -1.26 16.37 0.13
N HIS A 3 -0.47 17.25 0.73
CA HIS A 3 -0.68 17.75 2.08
C HIS A 3 -1.98 18.56 2.16
N ILE A 4 -2.75 18.40 3.23
CA ILE A 4 -3.97 19.18 3.48
C ILE A 4 -3.70 20.25 4.54
N PHE A 5 -3.33 19.84 5.76
CA PHE A 5 -2.92 20.73 6.85
C PHE A 5 -2.17 19.93 7.93
N SER A 6 -1.50 20.67 8.81
CA SER A 6 -0.86 20.12 10.03
C SER A 6 -1.34 20.88 11.26
N PHE A 7 -1.44 20.20 12.40
CA PHE A 7 -1.85 20.81 13.68
C PHE A 7 -1.16 20.08 14.83
N GLY A 8 -0.26 20.76 15.54
CA GLY A 8 0.60 20.10 16.54
C GLY A 8 1.38 18.95 15.91
N ASP A 9 1.30 17.78 16.52
CA ASP A 9 1.98 16.55 16.07
C ASP A 9 1.21 15.76 15.00
N LEU A 10 0.18 16.37 14.42
CA LEU A 10 -0.73 15.74 13.45
C LEU A 10 -0.47 16.29 12.05
N ILE A 11 -0.45 15.39 11.06
CA ILE A 11 -0.42 15.75 9.64
C ILE A 11 -1.51 14.98 8.88
N PHE A 12 -2.18 15.68 7.96
CA PHE A 12 -3.25 15.12 7.14
C PHE A 12 -2.90 15.21 5.66
N PHE A 13 -3.13 14.12 4.94
CA PHE A 13 -2.91 14.00 3.50
C PHE A 13 -4.17 13.56 2.75
N ALA A 14 -4.32 14.02 1.51
CA ALA A 14 -5.31 13.50 0.57
C ALA A 14 -4.78 12.21 -0.08
N CYS A 15 -5.54 11.13 0.06
CA CYS A 15 -5.20 9.79 -0.42
C CYS A 15 -6.36 9.22 -1.25
N GLY A 16 -6.54 9.71 -2.48
CA GLY A 16 -7.50 9.13 -3.44
C GLY A 16 -8.96 9.15 -2.96
N GLY A 17 -9.42 10.24 -2.35
CA GLY A 17 -10.77 10.34 -1.76
C GLY A 17 -10.83 9.96 -0.28
N THR A 18 -9.81 9.26 0.24
CA THR A 18 -9.60 9.03 1.67
C THR A 18 -8.69 10.10 2.25
N ARG A 19 -8.91 10.48 3.52
CA ARG A 19 -7.98 11.32 4.27
C ARG A 19 -7.07 10.43 5.10
N LEU A 20 -5.76 10.50 4.84
CA LEU A 20 -4.77 9.83 5.69
C LEU A 20 -4.37 10.78 6.83
N TYR A 21 -4.42 10.27 8.05
CA TYR A 21 -3.98 10.92 9.26
C TYR A 21 -2.71 10.23 9.75
N ILE A 22 -1.69 11.01 10.06
CA ILE A 22 -0.44 10.53 10.66
C ILE A 22 -0.16 11.37 11.90
N GLN A 23 0.26 10.72 12.97
CA GLN A 23 0.60 11.34 14.24
C GLN A 23 2.02 10.95 14.65
N ALA A 24 2.83 11.94 15.01
CA ALA A 24 4.14 11.67 15.58
C ALA A 24 3.98 10.86 16.88
N THR A 25 4.68 9.73 16.94
CA THR A 25 4.62 8.79 18.07
C THR A 25 6.06 8.48 18.50
N SER A 26 6.32 8.39 19.80
CA SER A 26 7.66 8.00 20.27
C SER A 26 7.93 6.52 20.00
N ASP A 27 9.21 6.14 19.89
CA ASP A 27 9.61 4.76 19.65
C ASP A 27 9.05 3.80 20.72
N GLU A 28 8.95 4.24 21.98
CA GLU A 28 8.38 3.43 23.06
C GLU A 28 6.88 3.21 22.92
N GLN A 29 6.18 4.09 22.20
CA GLN A 29 4.74 4.01 21.94
C GLN A 29 4.42 3.40 20.58
N TRP A 30 5.39 3.34 19.66
CA TRP A 30 5.18 2.78 18.33
C TRP A 30 4.81 1.29 18.42
N ARG A 31 3.72 0.91 17.74
CA ARG A 31 3.25 -0.47 17.66
C ARG A 31 2.82 -0.74 16.21
N PRO A 32 2.98 -1.98 15.73
CA PRO A 32 2.43 -2.37 14.43
C PRO A 32 0.93 -2.04 14.35
N SER A 33 0.53 -1.34 13.30
CA SER A 33 -0.86 -0.95 13.04
C SER A 33 -1.50 -1.81 11.94
N SER A 34 -2.76 -1.50 11.62
CA SER A 34 -3.37 -2.00 10.38
C SER A 34 -2.55 -1.61 9.15
N ILE A 35 -2.58 -2.46 8.12
CA ILE A 35 -1.85 -2.27 6.87
C ILE A 35 -2.74 -1.54 5.86
N LEU A 36 -2.18 -0.56 5.16
CA LEU A 36 -2.85 0.09 4.02
C LEU A 36 -2.49 -0.63 2.72
N TYR A 37 -3.50 -0.99 1.93
CA TYR A 37 -3.34 -1.58 0.61
C TYR A 37 -3.61 -0.52 -0.46
N PHE A 38 -2.60 -0.21 -1.27
CA PHE A 38 -2.71 0.73 -2.37
C PHE A 38 -3.05 -0.02 -3.65
N LEU A 39 -4.29 0.12 -4.13
CA LEU A 39 -4.71 -0.46 -5.41
C LEU A 39 -3.99 0.24 -6.57
N VAL A 40 -3.36 -0.55 -7.44
CA VAL A 40 -2.66 -0.15 -8.65
C VAL A 40 -3.10 -1.05 -9.81
N ASP A 41 -3.06 -0.50 -11.02
CA ASP A 41 -3.44 -1.25 -12.22
C ASP A 41 -2.39 -2.32 -12.54
N ASP A 42 -1.11 -1.94 -12.59
CA ASP A 42 0.03 -2.82 -12.84
C ASP A 42 0.92 -2.95 -11.60
N LEU A 43 0.83 -4.11 -10.95
CA LEU A 43 1.57 -4.40 -9.72
C LEU A 43 3.09 -4.45 -9.94
N GLN A 44 3.52 -4.94 -11.11
CA GLN A 44 4.94 -5.09 -11.42
C GLN A 44 5.56 -3.73 -11.69
N ALA A 45 4.92 -2.93 -12.55
CA ALA A 45 5.40 -1.59 -12.87
C ALA A 45 5.46 -0.69 -11.64
N ALA A 46 4.42 -0.69 -10.79
CA ALA A 46 4.39 0.09 -9.56
C ALA A 46 5.47 -0.34 -8.56
N ARG A 47 5.69 -1.66 -8.41
CA ARG A 47 6.76 -2.19 -7.58
C ARG A 47 8.14 -1.76 -8.07
N ASP A 48 8.40 -1.90 -9.37
CA ASP A 48 9.70 -1.57 -9.96
C ASP A 48 9.98 -0.06 -9.89
N GLU A 49 8.95 0.78 -10.04
CA GLU A 49 9.04 2.23 -9.81
C GLU A 49 9.46 2.54 -8.36
N LEU A 50 8.82 1.90 -7.37
CA LEU A 50 9.14 2.12 -5.96
C LEU A 50 10.54 1.60 -5.59
N ILE A 51 10.96 0.46 -6.16
CA ILE A 51 12.34 -0.03 -6.03
C ILE A 51 13.34 0.99 -6.60
N GLY A 52 13.04 1.57 -7.77
CA GLY A 52 13.86 2.62 -8.37
C GLY A 52 13.97 3.88 -7.51
N ARG A 53 13.03 4.09 -6.57
CA ARG A 53 13.03 5.15 -5.57
C ARG A 53 13.67 4.75 -4.23
N GLY A 54 14.21 3.54 -4.13
CA GLY A 54 14.92 3.03 -2.96
C GLY A 54 14.06 2.26 -1.95
N ILE A 55 12.79 1.98 -2.26
CA ILE A 55 11.94 1.15 -1.40
C ILE A 55 12.34 -0.32 -1.51
N THR A 56 12.47 -1.00 -0.37
CA THR A 56 12.75 -2.42 -0.33
C THR A 56 11.45 -3.20 -0.09
N PHE A 57 11.17 -4.16 -0.97
CA PHE A 57 10.04 -5.07 -0.82
C PHE A 57 10.47 -6.34 -0.08
N LYS A 58 9.56 -6.86 0.77
CA LYS A 58 9.76 -8.10 1.53
C LYS A 58 9.54 -9.34 0.69
N ASP A 59 8.70 -9.23 -0.34
CA ASP A 59 8.33 -10.33 -1.22
C ASP A 59 8.19 -9.89 -2.68
N GLN A 60 7.89 -10.85 -3.55
CA GLN A 60 7.52 -10.62 -4.93
C GLN A 60 5.99 -10.57 -5.03
N PRO A 61 5.43 -9.90 -6.07
CA PRO A 61 4.01 -9.98 -6.40
C PRO A 61 3.52 -11.42 -6.43
N ARG A 62 2.46 -11.70 -5.67
CA ARG A 62 1.87 -13.04 -5.57
C ARG A 62 0.35 -12.99 -5.54
N GLY A 63 -0.30 -13.97 -6.19
CA GLY A 63 -1.73 -14.17 -6.10
C GLY A 63 -2.11 -14.61 -4.69
N ILE A 64 -3.06 -13.91 -4.08
CA ILE A 64 -3.56 -14.19 -2.72
C ILE A 64 -4.96 -14.79 -2.73
N TYR A 65 -5.75 -14.52 -3.78
CA TYR A 65 -7.12 -14.98 -3.91
C TYR A 65 -7.51 -15.09 -5.38
N THR A 66 -8.37 -16.05 -5.70
CA THR A 66 -9.05 -16.20 -6.99
C THR A 66 -10.54 -16.37 -6.73
N ASP A 67 -11.35 -15.51 -7.34
CA ASP A 67 -12.80 -15.64 -7.35
C ASP A 67 -13.20 -16.76 -8.31
N GLU A 68 -13.76 -17.85 -7.76
CA GLU A 68 -14.15 -19.02 -8.56
C GLU A 68 -15.32 -18.74 -9.53
N ALA A 69 -16.15 -17.73 -9.25
CA ALA A 69 -17.30 -17.40 -10.09
C ALA A 69 -16.88 -16.53 -11.29
N THR A 70 -15.94 -15.61 -11.09
CA THR A 70 -15.52 -14.64 -12.14
C THR A 70 -14.16 -14.94 -12.74
N GLY A 71 -13.36 -15.80 -12.11
CA GLY A 71 -11.95 -16.03 -12.44
C GLY A 71 -11.03 -14.86 -12.10
N SER A 72 -11.54 -13.79 -11.46
CA SER A 72 -10.73 -12.62 -11.11
C SER A 72 -9.75 -12.98 -10.00
N GLN A 73 -8.53 -12.44 -10.08
CA GLN A 73 -7.46 -12.69 -9.13
C GLN A 73 -7.08 -11.43 -8.38
N GLU A 74 -6.85 -11.56 -7.07
CA GLU A 74 -6.22 -10.52 -6.28
C GLU A 74 -4.74 -10.86 -6.06
N TRP A 75 -3.88 -9.89 -6.35
CA TRP A 75 -2.43 -9.99 -6.25
C TRP A 75 -1.90 -8.93 -5.29
N MET A 76 -0.90 -9.29 -4.48
CA MET A 76 -0.32 -8.41 -3.48
C MET A 76 1.20 -8.54 -3.40
N THR A 77 1.86 -7.47 -2.94
CA THR A 77 3.25 -7.48 -2.45
C THR A 77 3.40 -6.46 -1.33
N PHE A 78 4.29 -6.71 -0.38
CA PHE A 78 4.44 -5.95 0.86
C PHE A 78 5.81 -5.28 0.96
N PHE A 79 5.82 -4.07 1.53
CA PHE A 79 7.02 -3.29 1.81
C PHE A 79 6.88 -2.55 3.15
N GLU A 80 7.97 -1.97 3.63
CA GLU A 80 7.96 -1.08 4.79
C GLU A 80 8.26 0.35 4.35
N ASP A 81 7.63 1.31 5.02
CA ASP A 81 8.04 2.71 4.94
C ASP A 81 9.26 3.01 5.85
N CYS A 82 9.68 4.27 5.89
CA CYS A 82 10.83 4.70 6.68
C CYS A 82 10.64 4.59 8.20
N GLU A 83 9.41 4.38 8.68
CA GLU A 83 9.07 4.24 10.10
C GLU A 83 8.76 2.78 10.48
N GLY A 84 8.98 1.84 9.54
CA GLY A 84 8.73 0.42 9.75
C GLY A 84 7.25 0.02 9.65
N ASN A 85 6.37 0.91 9.18
CA ASN A 85 4.98 0.53 8.94
C ASN A 85 4.92 -0.41 7.74
N THR A 86 4.29 -1.57 7.90
CA THR A 86 4.04 -2.46 6.77
C THR A 86 2.91 -1.90 5.92
N LEU A 87 3.16 -1.78 4.61
CA LEU A 87 2.24 -1.32 3.57
C LEU A 87 2.21 -2.37 2.44
N ALA A 88 1.19 -2.31 1.58
CA ALA A 88 1.09 -3.22 0.45
C ALA A 88 0.64 -2.54 -0.84
N LEU A 89 1.11 -3.07 -1.98
CA LEU A 89 0.52 -2.80 -3.28
C LEU A 89 -0.51 -3.90 -3.62
N MET A 90 -1.71 -3.44 -3.98
CA MET A 90 -2.91 -4.12 -4.48
C MET A 90 -2.98 -4.21 -6.01
N SER A 91 -3.19 -5.35 -6.68
CA SER A 91 -3.80 -5.34 -8.02
C SER A 91 -4.92 -6.39 -8.15
N ARG A 92 -5.93 -6.06 -8.96
CA ARG A 92 -7.02 -6.97 -9.34
C ARG A 92 -6.94 -7.25 -10.83
N VAL A 93 -6.71 -8.50 -11.18
CA VAL A 93 -6.63 -8.94 -12.58
C VAL A 93 -7.88 -9.72 -12.92
N SER A 94 -8.67 -9.25 -13.88
CA SER A 94 -9.81 -10.01 -14.38
C SER A 94 -9.34 -11.16 -15.27
N ALA A 95 -10.02 -12.31 -15.19
CA ALA A 95 -9.82 -13.35 -16.20
C ALA A 95 -10.15 -12.79 -17.59
N PRO A 96 -9.38 -13.13 -18.64
CA PRO A 96 -9.75 -12.79 -20.00
C PRO A 96 -11.12 -13.38 -20.30
N ARG A 97 -12.05 -12.56 -20.81
CA ARG A 97 -13.34 -13.05 -21.31
C ARG A 97 -13.05 -13.95 -22.53
N VAL A 98 -13.43 -15.22 -22.43
CA VAL A 98 -13.40 -16.20 -23.54
C VAL A 98 -14.49 -15.87 -24.53
#